data_AF-A0A1E4I3N2-F1
#
_entry.id   AF-A0A1E4I3N2-F1
#
_cell.length_a   1.000
_cell.length_b   1.000
_cell.length_c   1.000
_cell.angle_alpha   90.00
_cell.angle_beta   90.00
_cell.angle_gamma   90.00
#
_symmetry.space_group_name_H-M   'P 1'
#
loop_
_entity.id
_entity.type
_entity.pdbx_description
1 polymer ?
#
loop_
_entity_poly.entity_id
_entity_poly.type
_entity_poly.pdbx_seq_one_letter_code
_entity_poly.pdbx_strand_id
1 'polypeptide(L)'
;MADDATGSSAVLSIQGEQQQETGRVRASDEDVDLYVDGVSDEVLACRERGRHLFPTIRQAGIHFNGVDRDGMLLRRLVCTCCLLAVKVEKWEGVRAGGRTRFRRVASNLEYRTGNDGEVYLAPSGRGHMTPRQIGDSVASKALAGQTLTALRKAATKAAAEAAAEKAAADKAAAEKAATKSAGRTAAKPAAKAAAKAPVKAPAKSGVAAGKARTTRARSAKGTS
;
A
#
# COMPACT_ATOMS: atom_id res chain seq x y z
N MET A 1 22.83 10.25 -46.72
CA MET A 1 23.74 10.94 -45.80
C MET A 1 22.89 11.99 -45.08
N ALA A 2 22.15 11.62 -44.02
CA ALA A 2 22.60 11.33 -42.66
C ALA A 2 23.07 12.61 -41.97
N ASP A 3 22.26 13.14 -41.06
CA ASP A 3 22.75 13.60 -39.76
C ASP A 3 21.66 13.43 -38.70
N ASP A 4 22.13 12.91 -37.57
CA ASP A 4 21.46 12.10 -36.58
C ASP A 4 21.28 12.96 -35.32
N ALA A 5 20.03 13.26 -34.94
CA ALA A 5 19.71 13.91 -33.68
C ALA A 5 18.81 12.99 -32.87
N THR A 6 19.36 11.83 -32.52
CA THR A 6 18.75 10.91 -31.55
C THR A 6 18.75 11.57 -30.17
N GLY A 7 17.67 12.31 -29.88
CA GLY A 7 17.33 12.75 -28.53
C GLY A 7 17.07 11.52 -27.67
N SER A 8 18.10 11.08 -26.94
CA SER A 8 18.02 10.01 -25.96
C SER A 8 17.04 10.41 -24.85
N SER A 9 15.77 10.04 -25.04
CA SER A 9 14.75 10.01 -24.00
C SER A 9 15.17 8.93 -22.99
N ALA A 10 16.12 9.29 -22.11
CA ALA A 10 16.51 8.46 -21.00
C ALA A 10 15.26 8.15 -20.18
N VAL A 11 14.84 6.89 -20.18
CA VAL A 11 13.77 6.37 -19.33
C VAL A 11 14.22 6.59 -17.89
N LEU A 12 13.70 7.63 -17.26
CA LEU A 12 14.08 7.98 -15.89
C LEU A 12 13.56 6.89 -14.94
N SER A 13 14.47 6.41 -14.09
CA SER A 13 14.14 5.52 -12.96
C SER A 13 13.13 6.20 -12.02
N ILE A 14 12.39 5.40 -11.26
CA ILE A 14 11.39 5.81 -10.25
C ILE A 14 11.95 6.85 -9.25
N GLN A 15 13.27 6.91 -9.06
CA GLN A 15 13.94 7.93 -8.24
C GLN A 15 14.15 9.28 -8.95
N GLY A 16 14.15 9.34 -10.27
CA GLY A 16 14.24 10.58 -11.06
C GLY A 16 12.94 11.36 -11.13
N GLU A 17 11.79 10.72 -10.88
CA GLU A 17 10.48 11.40 -10.85
C GLU A 17 10.33 12.33 -9.65
N GLN A 18 10.97 12.04 -8.50
CA GLN A 18 10.92 12.92 -7.33
C GLN A 18 11.82 14.17 -7.46
N GLN A 19 12.78 14.16 -8.37
CA GLN A 19 13.74 15.26 -8.51
C GLN A 19 13.24 16.41 -9.40
N GLN A 20 12.08 16.27 -10.07
CA GLN A 20 11.46 17.35 -10.86
C GLN A 20 10.60 18.33 -10.04
N GLU A 21 10.51 18.15 -8.71
CA GLU A 21 9.64 18.99 -7.87
C GLU A 21 10.16 20.42 -7.63
N THR A 22 11.39 20.75 -8.02
CA THR A 22 12.01 22.07 -7.78
C THR A 22 11.62 23.16 -8.78
N GLY A 23 10.84 22.85 -9.82
CA GLY A 23 10.49 23.80 -10.90
C GLY A 23 9.01 24.11 -11.11
N ARG A 24 8.09 23.49 -10.36
CA ARG A 24 6.64 23.73 -10.52
C ARG A 24 6.16 24.78 -9.53
N VAL A 25 5.68 25.91 -10.04
CA VAL A 25 5.00 26.94 -9.23
C VAL A 25 3.84 26.28 -8.48
N ARG A 26 3.82 26.42 -7.15
CA ARG A 26 2.75 25.89 -6.31
C ARG A 26 1.51 26.76 -6.43
N ALA A 27 0.34 26.13 -6.32
CA ALA A 27 -0.92 26.86 -6.19
C ALA A 27 -0.95 27.66 -4.88
N SER A 28 -1.63 28.81 -4.90
CA SER A 28 -1.95 29.54 -3.67
C SER A 28 -3.00 28.78 -2.87
N ASP A 29 -3.12 29.10 -1.58
CA ASP A 29 -4.09 28.43 -0.71
C ASP A 29 -5.52 28.79 -1.13
N GLU A 30 -5.77 30.00 -1.64
CA GLU A 30 -7.07 30.42 -2.18
C GLU A 30 -7.45 29.61 -3.43
N ASP A 31 -6.49 29.35 -4.32
CA ASP A 31 -6.72 28.52 -5.51
C ASP A 31 -7.04 27.07 -5.14
N VAL A 32 -6.40 26.56 -4.07
CA VAL A 32 -6.68 25.23 -3.51
C VAL A 32 -8.09 25.20 -2.92
N ASP A 33 -8.48 26.21 -2.15
CA ASP A 33 -9.81 26.29 -1.55
C ASP A 33 -10.91 26.31 -2.61
N LEU A 34 -10.75 27.13 -3.66
CA LEU A 34 -11.67 27.19 -4.79
C LEU A 34 -11.80 25.85 -5.52
N TYR A 35 -10.69 25.12 -5.66
CA TYR A 35 -10.73 23.78 -6.24
C TYR A 35 -11.48 22.80 -5.34
N VAL A 36 -11.20 22.81 -4.03
CA VAL A 36 -11.86 21.93 -3.06
C VAL A 36 -13.38 22.18 -3.01
N ASP A 37 -13.84 23.41 -3.20
CA ASP A 37 -15.28 23.73 -3.27
C ASP A 37 -15.97 23.22 -4.55
N GLY A 38 -15.19 22.95 -5.61
CA GLY A 38 -15.71 22.63 -6.94
C GLY A 38 -15.64 21.15 -7.32
N VAL A 39 -15.24 20.26 -6.41
CA VAL A 39 -15.06 18.82 -6.70
C VAL A 39 -15.66 17.94 -5.61
N SER A 40 -16.11 16.75 -6.00
CA SER A 40 -16.64 15.71 -5.11
C SER A 40 -15.65 15.17 -4.07
N ASP A 41 -16.20 14.66 -2.97
CA ASP A 41 -15.45 14.00 -1.90
C ASP A 41 -14.63 12.81 -2.41
N GLU A 42 -15.12 12.07 -3.41
CA GLU A 42 -14.40 10.96 -4.01
C GLU A 42 -13.14 11.42 -4.78
N VAL A 43 -13.20 12.59 -5.42
CA VAL A 43 -12.05 13.24 -6.05
C VAL A 43 -11.06 13.70 -4.98
N LEU A 44 -11.54 14.37 -3.92
CA LEU A 44 -10.72 14.81 -2.80
C LEU A 44 -10.00 13.64 -2.13
N ALA A 45 -10.70 12.54 -1.86
CA ALA A 45 -10.12 11.33 -1.28
C ALA A 45 -8.96 10.76 -2.12
N CYS A 46 -9.06 10.81 -3.45
CA CYS A 46 -7.97 10.41 -4.34
C CYS A 46 -6.79 11.41 -4.32
N ARG A 47 -7.09 12.71 -4.22
CA ARG A 47 -6.12 13.80 -4.23
C ARG A 47 -5.32 13.86 -2.92
N GLU A 48 -5.98 13.78 -1.77
CA GLU A 48 -5.35 13.69 -0.45
C GLU A 48 -4.45 12.47 -0.33
N ARG A 49 -4.89 11.34 -0.90
CA ARG A 49 -4.12 10.09 -0.92
C ARG A 49 -2.92 10.16 -1.89
N GLY A 50 -2.95 11.06 -2.86
CA GLY A 50 -1.94 11.18 -3.92
C GLY A 50 -1.90 10.00 -4.90
N ARG A 51 -2.91 9.11 -4.89
CA ARG A 51 -2.96 7.95 -5.81
C ARG A 51 -4.38 7.48 -6.08
N HIS A 52 -4.55 6.92 -7.27
CA HIS A 52 -5.79 6.28 -7.72
C HIS A 52 -5.85 4.80 -7.37
N LEU A 53 -7.08 4.30 -7.18
CA LEU A 53 -7.34 2.88 -6.95
C LEU A 53 -7.91 2.23 -8.20
N PHE A 54 -7.11 1.42 -8.87
CA PHE A 54 -7.55 0.64 -10.03
C PHE A 54 -7.75 -0.82 -9.65
N PRO A 55 -8.80 -1.48 -10.18
CA PRO A 55 -9.02 -2.89 -9.89
C PRO A 55 -7.88 -3.73 -10.49
N THR A 56 -7.43 -4.71 -9.71
CA THR A 56 -6.40 -5.65 -10.14
C THR A 56 -6.94 -6.62 -11.19
N ILE A 57 -6.04 -7.29 -11.92
CA ILE A 57 -6.42 -8.33 -12.90
C ILE A 57 -7.23 -9.46 -12.23
N ARG A 58 -6.95 -9.79 -10.97
CA ARG A 58 -7.72 -10.81 -10.24
C ARG A 58 -9.15 -10.37 -9.91
N GLN A 59 -9.36 -9.07 -9.71
CA GLN A 59 -10.68 -8.52 -9.36
C GLN A 59 -11.57 -8.31 -10.60
N ALA A 60 -11.01 -7.78 -11.68
CA ALA A 60 -11.78 -7.37 -12.86
C ALA A 60 -11.48 -8.18 -14.14
N GLY A 61 -10.62 -9.21 -14.05
CA GLY A 61 -10.18 -9.97 -15.22
C GLY A 61 -9.29 -9.15 -16.18
N ILE A 62 -8.98 -9.77 -17.32
CA ILE A 62 -8.27 -9.11 -18.43
C ILE A 62 -9.21 -9.03 -19.64
N HIS A 63 -9.64 -7.81 -19.95
CA HIS A 63 -10.47 -7.50 -21.11
C HIS A 63 -9.80 -6.34 -21.86
N PHE A 64 -9.58 -6.54 -23.15
CA PHE A 64 -9.05 -5.50 -24.03
C PHE A 64 -10.22 -4.78 -24.70
N ASN A 65 -10.17 -3.46 -24.71
CA ASN A 65 -11.24 -2.60 -25.22
C ASN A 65 -10.82 -1.77 -26.44
N GLY A 66 -9.65 -2.07 -27.00
CA GLY A 66 -9.19 -1.46 -28.23
C GLY A 66 -7.83 -1.99 -28.64
N VAL A 67 -7.41 -1.55 -29.81
CA VAL A 67 -6.06 -1.74 -30.35
C VAL A 67 -5.57 -0.36 -30.77
N ASP A 68 -4.34 0.01 -30.40
CA ASP A 68 -3.76 1.27 -30.86
C ASP A 68 -3.21 1.17 -32.30
N ARG A 69 -2.68 2.28 -32.81
CA ARG A 69 -2.13 2.36 -34.17
C ARG A 69 -0.93 1.44 -34.39
N ASP A 70 -0.23 1.09 -33.31
CA ASP A 70 0.94 0.22 -33.33
C ASP A 70 0.56 -1.27 -33.20
N GLY A 71 -0.74 -1.59 -33.16
CA GLY A 71 -1.25 -2.95 -33.02
C GLY A 71 -1.27 -3.46 -31.57
N MET A 72 -1.05 -2.59 -30.58
CA MET A 72 -0.99 -2.98 -29.17
C MET A 72 -2.40 -3.06 -28.57
N LEU A 73 -2.63 -4.09 -27.76
CA LEU A 73 -3.90 -4.31 -27.09
C LEU A 73 -4.06 -3.31 -25.93
N LEU A 74 -5.19 -2.61 -25.91
CA LEU A 74 -5.48 -1.60 -24.89
C LEU A 74 -6.43 -2.16 -23.84
N ARG A 75 -6.07 -1.97 -22.56
CA ARG A 75 -6.94 -2.23 -21.41
C ARG A 75 -7.13 -0.92 -20.65
N ARG A 76 -8.38 -0.48 -20.51
CA ARG A 76 -8.72 0.76 -19.77
C ARG A 76 -9.40 0.40 -18.46
N LEU A 77 -8.90 0.97 -17.37
CA LEU A 77 -9.42 0.76 -16.02
C LEU A 77 -9.81 2.09 -15.43
N VAL A 78 -11.02 2.17 -14.91
CA VAL A 78 -11.51 3.36 -14.21
C VAL A 78 -11.14 3.24 -12.73
N CYS A 79 -10.72 4.36 -12.14
CA CYS A 79 -10.48 4.43 -10.70
C CYS A 79 -11.79 4.16 -9.96
N THR A 80 -11.80 3.20 -9.03
CA THR A 80 -13.03 2.80 -8.31
C THR A 80 -13.43 3.81 -7.23
N CYS A 81 -12.63 4.85 -7.01
CA CYS A 81 -12.89 5.91 -6.05
C CYS A 81 -13.47 7.13 -6.78
N CYS A 82 -12.62 7.91 -7.47
CA CYS A 82 -13.05 9.15 -8.11
C CYS A 82 -13.79 8.97 -9.44
N LEU A 83 -13.76 7.79 -10.08
CA LEU A 83 -14.34 7.52 -11.41
C LEU A 83 -13.83 8.38 -12.59
N LEU A 84 -13.06 9.45 -12.33
CA LEU A 84 -12.53 10.36 -13.35
C LEU A 84 -11.21 9.89 -13.96
N ALA A 85 -10.38 9.22 -13.16
CA ALA A 85 -9.07 8.75 -13.61
C ALA A 85 -9.18 7.41 -14.31
N VAL A 86 -8.60 7.33 -15.51
CA VAL A 86 -8.60 6.13 -16.36
C VAL A 86 -7.16 5.71 -16.63
N LYS A 87 -6.77 4.57 -16.08
CA LYS A 87 -5.50 3.94 -16.39
C LYS A 87 -5.61 3.20 -17.72
N VAL A 88 -4.81 3.60 -18.69
CA VAL A 88 -4.71 2.95 -20.00
C VAL A 88 -3.44 2.13 -20.05
N GLU A 89 -3.60 0.81 -20.07
CA GLU A 89 -2.51 -0.14 -20.17
C GLU A 89 -2.35 -0.62 -21.62
N LYS A 90 -1.12 -0.54 -22.15
CA LYS A 90 -0.76 -1.12 -23.45
C LYS A 90 -0.15 -2.50 -23.25
N TRP A 91 -0.65 -3.48 -23.99
CA TRP A 91 -0.26 -4.88 -23.88
C TRP A 91 0.17 -5.42 -25.24
N GLU A 92 1.19 -6.27 -25.20
CA GLU A 92 1.72 -6.97 -26.37
C GLU A 92 1.58 -8.47 -26.17
N GLY A 93 1.11 -9.18 -27.19
CA GLY A 93 1.12 -10.63 -27.26
C GLY A 93 2.34 -11.13 -28.01
N VAL A 94 3.26 -11.80 -27.32
CA VAL A 94 4.47 -12.38 -27.92
C VAL A 94 4.35 -13.91 -27.92
N ARG A 95 4.61 -14.55 -29.07
CA ARG A 95 4.67 -16.01 -29.15
C ARG A 95 6.01 -16.48 -28.61
N ALA A 96 5.98 -17.28 -27.54
CA ALA A 96 7.18 -17.81 -26.90
C ALA A 96 6.99 -19.29 -26.55
N GLY A 97 7.77 -20.18 -27.19
CA GLY A 97 7.74 -21.62 -26.91
C GLY A 97 6.37 -22.26 -27.12
N GLY A 98 5.74 -22.01 -28.28
CA GLY A 98 4.45 -22.60 -28.65
C GLY A 98 3.21 -21.96 -28.00
N ARG A 99 3.37 -21.08 -27.01
CA ARG A 99 2.27 -20.36 -26.36
C ARG A 99 2.37 -18.84 -26.54
N THR A 100 1.22 -18.17 -26.60
CA THR A 100 1.17 -16.71 -26.58
C THR A 100 1.29 -16.23 -25.13
N ARG A 101 2.23 -15.32 -24.86
CA ARG A 101 2.35 -14.62 -23.58
C ARG A 101 2.01 -13.15 -23.77
N PHE A 102 1.25 -12.60 -22.83
CA PHE A 102 0.92 -11.18 -22.82
C PHE A 102 1.78 -10.46 -21.80
N ARG A 103 2.36 -9.32 -22.20
CA ARG A 103 3.12 -8.43 -21.31
C ARG A 103 2.60 -7.01 -21.41
N ARG A 104 2.52 -6.32 -20.28
CA ARG A 104 2.24 -4.89 -20.26
C ARG A 104 3.52 -4.14 -20.65
N VAL A 105 3.45 -3.32 -21.67
CA VAL A 105 4.59 -2.59 -22.23
C VAL A 105 4.59 -1.13 -21.76
N ALA A 106 3.41 -0.53 -21.60
CA ALA A 106 3.28 0.82 -21.05
C ALA A 106 1.98 0.95 -20.23
N SER A 107 1.94 1.96 -19.36
CA SER A 107 0.69 2.39 -18.74
C SER A 107 0.68 3.91 -18.58
N ASN A 108 -0.39 4.54 -19.06
CA ASN A 108 -0.61 5.98 -18.95
C ASN A 108 -1.87 6.25 -18.15
N LEU A 109 -2.00 7.50 -17.68
CA LEU A 109 -3.16 7.95 -16.94
C LEU A 109 -3.87 9.03 -17.76
N GLU A 110 -5.14 8.81 -18.05
CA GLU A 110 -6.03 9.77 -18.69
C GLU A 110 -7.05 10.26 -17.66
N TYR A 111 -7.39 11.54 -17.71
CA TYR A 111 -8.43 12.12 -16.87
C TYR A 111 -9.63 12.48 -17.72
N ARG A 112 -10.82 12.10 -17.26
CA ARG A 112 -12.08 12.46 -17.86
C ARG A 112 -12.75 13.55 -17.01
N THR A 113 -13.58 14.34 -17.67
CA THR A 113 -14.51 15.23 -16.99
C THR A 113 -15.66 14.39 -16.41
N GLY A 114 -16.04 14.68 -15.17
CA GLY A 114 -17.20 14.08 -14.52
C GLY A 114 -18.51 14.51 -15.16
N ASN A 115 -19.59 13.83 -14.80
CA ASN A 115 -20.93 14.15 -15.33
C ASN A 115 -21.37 15.57 -14.92
N ASP A 116 -20.94 16.04 -13.76
CA ASP A 116 -21.26 17.37 -13.22
C ASP A 116 -20.25 18.45 -13.65
N GLY A 117 -19.41 18.15 -14.65
CA GLY A 117 -18.35 19.06 -15.12
C GLY A 117 -17.08 19.03 -14.27
N GLU A 118 -17.01 18.12 -13.29
CA GLU A 118 -15.86 17.99 -12.39
C GLU A 118 -14.57 17.67 -13.14
N VAL A 119 -13.48 18.32 -12.76
CA VAL A 119 -12.15 18.08 -13.36
C VAL A 119 -11.18 17.67 -12.27
N TYR A 120 -10.56 16.49 -12.44
CA TYR A 120 -9.61 15.98 -11.47
C TYR A 120 -8.35 16.86 -11.36
N LEU A 121 -7.88 17.42 -12.47
CA LEU A 121 -6.72 18.30 -12.49
C LEU A 121 -7.13 19.73 -12.15
N ALA A 122 -6.26 20.43 -11.42
CA ALA A 122 -6.43 21.85 -11.18
C ALA A 122 -6.47 22.60 -12.53
N PRO A 123 -7.27 23.67 -12.65
CA PRO A 123 -7.30 24.51 -13.84
C PRO A 123 -5.89 24.97 -14.24
N SER A 124 -5.62 25.02 -15.55
CA SER A 124 -4.34 25.51 -16.06
C SER A 124 -4.05 26.92 -15.58
N GLY A 125 -2.79 27.19 -15.19
CA GLY A 125 -2.36 28.51 -14.73
C GLY A 125 -2.43 28.74 -13.22
N ARG A 126 -3.06 27.84 -12.44
CA ARG A 126 -3.16 27.95 -10.97
C ARG A 126 -2.03 27.26 -10.20
N GLY A 127 -0.96 26.86 -10.87
CA GLY A 127 0.13 26.10 -10.25
C GLY A 127 -0.25 24.68 -9.83
N HIS A 128 0.71 23.97 -9.26
CA HIS A 128 0.54 22.60 -8.80
C HIS A 128 0.02 22.57 -7.36
N MET A 129 -1.10 21.87 -7.14
CA MET A 129 -1.64 21.61 -5.80
C MET A 129 -1.15 20.27 -5.26
N THR A 130 -0.54 20.28 -4.08
CA THR A 130 -0.03 19.07 -3.41
C THR A 130 -1.13 18.35 -2.61
N PRO A 131 -1.01 17.02 -2.38
CA PRO A 131 -1.93 16.28 -1.51
C PRO A 131 -2.07 16.89 -0.12
N ARG A 132 -0.98 17.45 0.42
CA ARG A 132 -0.97 18.13 1.71
C ARG A 132 -1.82 19.39 1.71
N GLN A 133 -1.64 20.29 0.73
CA GLN A 133 -2.46 21.51 0.62
C GLN A 133 -3.95 21.20 0.56
N ILE A 134 -4.32 20.16 -0.18
CA ILE A 134 -5.71 19.73 -0.31
C ILE A 134 -6.24 19.22 1.03
N GLY A 135 -5.48 18.34 1.71
CA GLY A 135 -5.87 17.84 3.04
C GLY A 135 -5.96 18.95 4.09
N ASP A 136 -5.04 19.92 4.06
CA ASP A 136 -5.05 21.07 4.97
C ASP A 136 -6.27 21.97 4.71
N SER A 137 -6.65 22.20 3.45
CA SER A 137 -7.87 22.94 3.06
C SER A 137 -9.14 22.20 3.52
N VAL A 138 -9.26 20.90 3.22
CA VAL A 138 -10.40 20.06 3.63
C VAL A 138 -10.55 20.03 5.15
N ALA A 139 -9.45 19.84 5.88
CA ALA A 139 -9.46 19.87 7.34
C ALA A 139 -9.88 21.24 7.88
N SER A 140 -9.38 22.33 7.29
CA SER A 140 -9.73 23.70 7.70
C SER A 140 -11.22 23.99 7.50
N LYS A 141 -11.80 23.50 6.39
CA LYS A 141 -13.24 23.59 6.12
C LYS A 141 -14.06 22.75 7.11
N ALA A 142 -13.66 21.52 7.39
CA ALA A 142 -14.35 20.64 8.34
C ALA A 142 -14.34 21.20 9.79
N LEU A 143 -13.28 21.93 10.14
CA LEU A 143 -13.13 22.55 11.46
C LEU A 143 -13.62 24.00 11.51
N ALA A 144 -14.18 24.53 10.42
CA ALA A 144 -14.69 25.89 10.36
C ALA A 144 -15.72 26.14 11.47
N GLY A 145 -15.56 27.25 12.19
CA GLY A 145 -16.43 27.62 13.32
C GLY A 145 -16.05 27.00 14.67
N GLN A 146 -15.08 26.09 14.74
CA GLN A 146 -14.57 25.58 16.02
C GLN A 146 -13.40 26.41 16.54
N THR A 147 -13.37 26.67 17.85
CA THR A 147 -12.21 27.31 18.49
C THR A 147 -11.14 26.27 18.80
N LEU A 148 -9.87 26.66 18.75
CA LEU A 148 -8.75 25.79 19.14
C LEU A 148 -8.89 25.24 20.56
N THR A 149 -9.47 26.03 21.47
CA THR A 149 -9.71 25.60 22.85
C THR A 149 -10.77 24.50 22.92
N ALA A 150 -11.88 24.63 22.17
CA ALA A 150 -12.90 23.60 22.09
C ALA A 150 -12.35 22.30 21.48
N LEU A 151 -11.57 22.41 20.41
CA LEU A 151 -10.89 21.29 19.77
C LEU A 151 -9.96 20.55 20.73
N ARG A 152 -9.11 21.28 21.46
CA ARG A 152 -8.21 20.69 22.47
C ARG A 152 -8.98 19.98 23.58
N LYS A 153 -10.07 20.57 24.08
CA LYS A 153 -10.92 19.96 25.11
C LYS A 153 -11.62 18.69 24.61
N ALA A 154 -12.11 18.70 23.37
CA ALA A 154 -12.72 17.52 22.76
C ALA A 154 -11.68 16.39 22.58
N ALA A 155 -10.47 16.73 22.13
CA ALA A 155 -9.39 15.76 21.94
C ALA A 155 -8.93 15.12 23.26
N THR A 156 -8.80 15.89 24.34
CA THR A 156 -8.42 15.32 25.65
C THR A 156 -9.51 14.42 26.23
N LYS A 157 -10.79 14.78 26.05
CA LYS A 157 -11.92 13.94 26.45
C LYS A 157 -11.94 12.62 25.68
N ALA A 158 -11.82 12.67 24.35
CA ALA A 158 -11.79 11.47 23.51
C ALA A 158 -10.60 10.55 23.85
N ALA A 159 -9.42 11.12 24.13
CA ALA A 159 -8.26 10.34 24.56
C ALA A 159 -8.48 9.63 25.91
N ALA A 160 -9.14 10.29 26.86
CA ALA A 160 -9.48 9.70 28.16
C ALA A 160 -10.51 8.56 28.01
N GLU A 161 -11.53 8.73 27.17
CA GLU A 161 -12.54 7.70 26.89
C GLU A 161 -11.92 6.47 26.21
N ALA A 162 -11.06 6.66 25.21
CA ALA A 162 -10.35 5.56 24.55
C ALA A 162 -9.41 4.81 25.51
N ALA A 163 -8.75 5.52 26.43
CA ALA A 163 -7.92 4.89 27.46
C ALA A 163 -8.75 4.07 28.45
N ALA A 164 -9.92 4.57 28.85
CA ALA A 164 -10.85 3.85 29.72
C ALA A 164 -11.42 2.60 29.04
N GLU A 165 -11.80 2.68 27.76
CA GLU A 165 -12.29 1.55 26.97
C GLU A 165 -11.22 0.46 26.83
N LYS A 166 -9.98 0.85 26.52
CA LYS A 166 -8.85 -0.10 26.47
C LYS A 166 -8.60 -0.77 27.82
N ALA A 167 -8.61 -0.01 28.92
CA ALA A 167 -8.43 -0.56 30.26
C ALA A 167 -9.56 -1.54 30.65
N ALA A 168 -10.80 -1.25 30.25
CA ALA A 168 -11.93 -2.14 30.44
C ALA A 168 -11.81 -3.42 29.59
N ALA A 169 -11.37 -3.31 28.34
CA ALA A 169 -11.11 -4.45 27.46
C ALA A 169 -9.97 -5.34 27.99
N ASP A 170 -8.89 -4.74 28.48
CA ASP A 170 -7.75 -5.45 29.09
C ASP A 170 -8.17 -6.16 30.39
N LYS A 171 -8.99 -5.52 31.22
CA LYS A 171 -9.56 -6.12 32.43
C LYS A 171 -10.49 -7.30 32.10
N ALA A 172 -11.38 -7.14 31.11
CA ALA A 172 -12.27 -8.20 30.66
C ALA A 172 -11.51 -9.37 30.02
N ALA A 173 -10.41 -9.10 29.30
CA ALA A 173 -9.53 -10.13 28.76
C ALA A 173 -8.77 -10.87 29.87
N ALA A 174 -8.31 -10.16 30.91
CA ALA A 174 -7.65 -10.74 32.07
C ALA A 174 -8.60 -11.63 32.90
N GLU A 175 -9.84 -11.20 33.11
CA GLU A 175 -10.87 -11.99 33.81
C GLU A 175 -11.29 -13.25 33.03
N LYS A 176 -11.38 -13.16 31.68
CA LYS A 176 -11.60 -14.34 30.82
C LYS A 176 -10.40 -15.29 30.81
N ALA A 177 -9.17 -14.78 30.91
CA ALA A 177 -7.97 -15.61 31.03
C ALA A 177 -7.90 -16.31 32.40
N ALA A 178 -8.28 -15.63 33.49
CA ALA A 178 -8.29 -16.16 34.85
C ALA A 178 -9.38 -17.23 35.06
N THR A 179 -10.56 -17.08 34.45
CA THR A 179 -11.62 -18.09 34.50
C THR A 179 -11.27 -19.34 33.69
N LYS A 180 -10.52 -19.20 32.58
CA LYS A 180 -10.03 -20.33 31.77
C LYS A 180 -8.91 -21.14 32.46
N SER A 181 -8.12 -20.51 33.34
CA SER A 181 -7.09 -21.21 34.14
C SER A 181 -7.65 -21.86 35.41
N ALA A 182 -8.71 -21.31 36.01
CA ALA A 182 -9.38 -21.90 37.18
C ALA A 182 -10.19 -23.17 36.86
N GLY A 183 -10.66 -23.35 35.61
CA GLY A 183 -11.36 -24.57 35.18
C GLY A 183 -10.45 -25.80 34.98
N ARG A 184 -9.12 -25.66 35.11
CA ARG A 184 -8.15 -26.74 34.83
C ARG A 184 -7.55 -27.39 36.08
N THR A 185 -7.92 -26.95 37.29
CA THR A 185 -7.34 -27.41 38.57
C THR A 185 -8.31 -28.16 39.50
N ALA A 186 -9.45 -28.65 38.99
CA ALA A 186 -10.32 -29.58 39.72
C ALA A 186 -10.19 -31.01 39.18
N ALA A 187 -9.02 -31.62 39.34
CA ALA A 187 -8.86 -33.08 39.26
C ALA A 187 -7.97 -33.55 40.42
N LYS A 188 -8.64 -34.02 41.48
CA LYS A 188 -8.03 -34.58 42.70
C LYS A 188 -7.32 -35.92 42.36
N PRO A 189 -6.16 -36.23 42.95
CA PRO A 189 -5.41 -37.45 42.65
C PRO A 189 -5.94 -38.62 43.48
N ALA A 190 -6.04 -39.80 42.86
CA ALA A 190 -6.16 -41.07 43.56
C ALA A 190 -5.32 -42.15 42.86
N ALA A 191 -4.53 -42.84 43.68
CA ALA A 191 -3.49 -43.81 43.35
C ALA A 191 -3.99 -45.09 42.67
N LYS A 192 -3.08 -45.83 41.99
CA LYS A 192 -2.51 -47.12 42.48
C LYS A 192 -1.58 -47.76 41.44
N ALA A 193 -0.49 -48.32 41.94
CA ALA A 193 0.60 -48.96 41.22
C ALA A 193 0.25 -50.34 40.60
N ALA A 194 0.99 -50.74 39.58
CA ALA A 194 1.40 -52.13 39.38
C ALA A 194 2.74 -52.20 38.62
N ALA A 195 3.74 -52.79 39.28
CA ALA A 195 5.09 -53.01 38.82
C ALA A 195 5.22 -54.30 37.97
N LYS A 196 6.12 -54.31 36.99
CA LYS A 196 6.91 -55.49 36.60
C LYS A 196 8.33 -55.04 36.23
N ALA A 197 9.31 -55.60 36.93
CA ALA A 197 10.76 -55.46 36.74
C ALA A 197 11.31 -56.73 36.03
N PRO A 198 12.64 -56.90 35.86
CA PRO A 198 13.59 -56.07 35.12
C PRO A 198 14.46 -56.92 34.15
N VAL A 199 15.11 -56.31 33.14
CA VAL A 199 16.23 -56.95 32.43
C VAL A 199 17.39 -55.97 32.21
N LYS A 200 18.45 -56.20 33.01
CA LYS A 200 19.89 -56.16 32.72
C LYS A 200 20.49 -54.99 31.91
N ALA A 201 21.30 -54.17 32.60
CA ALA A 201 22.35 -53.33 32.03
C ALA A 201 23.60 -54.16 31.64
N PRO A 202 24.55 -53.61 30.87
CA PRO A 202 25.58 -52.80 31.52
C PRO A 202 26.05 -51.53 30.76
N ALA A 203 26.78 -50.74 31.54
CA ALA A 203 27.33 -49.40 31.33
C ALA A 203 28.26 -49.18 30.12
N LYS A 204 28.39 -47.91 29.72
CA LYS A 204 29.65 -47.11 29.62
C LYS A 204 29.31 -45.70 29.08
N SER A 205 29.45 -44.64 29.89
CA SER A 205 30.61 -43.72 29.96
C SER A 205 30.94 -43.01 28.64
N GLY A 206 30.90 -41.68 28.60
CA GLY A 206 31.51 -40.93 27.50
C GLY A 206 31.07 -39.48 27.35
N VAL A 207 31.81 -38.60 28.02
CA VAL A 207 31.90 -37.15 27.77
C VAL A 207 32.26 -36.87 26.30
N ALA A 208 31.72 -35.80 25.69
CA ALA A 208 32.51 -34.69 25.11
C ALA A 208 31.76 -33.89 24.03
N ALA A 209 32.03 -32.60 24.08
CA ALA A 209 31.67 -31.55 23.14
C ALA A 209 32.17 -31.80 21.72
N GLY A 210 31.47 -31.22 20.74
CA GLY A 210 31.90 -31.16 19.35
C GLY A 210 31.33 -29.95 18.62
N LYS A 211 31.97 -28.80 18.79
CA LYS A 211 31.95 -27.73 17.76
C LYS A 211 32.59 -28.30 16.49
N ALA A 212 31.97 -28.09 15.33
CA ALA A 212 32.68 -28.07 14.06
C ALA A 212 32.21 -26.87 13.22
N ARG A 213 33.07 -25.87 13.20
CA ARG A 213 33.15 -24.74 12.27
C ARG A 213 34.16 -25.16 11.20
N THR A 214 33.89 -24.89 9.92
CA THR A 214 34.83 -24.43 8.84
C THR A 214 34.12 -24.54 7.48
N THR A 215 33.89 -23.46 6.72
CA THR A 215 34.80 -22.78 5.74
C THR A 215 35.42 -23.75 4.73
N ARG A 216 35.43 -23.53 3.40
CA ARG A 216 35.94 -22.34 2.70
C ARG A 216 35.72 -22.44 1.17
N ALA A 217 35.73 -21.27 0.55
CA ALA A 217 35.73 -20.87 -0.86
C ALA A 217 36.73 -21.58 -1.82
N ARG A 218 36.50 -21.48 -3.15
CA ARG A 218 37.28 -20.63 -4.08
C ARG A 218 36.80 -20.61 -5.54
N SER A 219 37.17 -19.51 -6.19
CA SER A 219 36.89 -18.94 -7.51
C SER A 219 37.61 -19.56 -8.72
N ALA A 220 37.14 -19.21 -9.94
CA ALA A 220 37.89 -18.79 -11.16
C ALA A 220 36.81 -18.35 -12.20
N LYS A 221 36.77 -17.23 -12.92
CA LYS A 221 37.68 -16.34 -13.69
C LYS A 221 38.17 -16.90 -15.04
N GLY A 222 37.82 -16.17 -16.12
CA GLY A 222 38.42 -16.20 -17.46
C GLY A 222 37.37 -16.31 -18.58
N THR A 223 37.40 -15.58 -19.70
CA THR A 223 38.40 -14.65 -20.26
C THR A 223 37.76 -13.84 -21.39
N SER A 224 38.32 -12.64 -21.60
CA SER A 224 38.41 -11.89 -22.86
C SER A 224 39.10 -12.66 -23.97
#